data_AF-A0ABD4HN27-F1
#
_entry.id   AF-A0ABD4HN27-F1
#
_cell.length_a   1.000
_cell.length_b   1.000
_cell.length_c   1.000
_cell.angle_alpha   90.00
_cell.angle_beta   90.00
_cell.angle_gamma   90.00
#
_symmetry.space_group_name_H-M   'P 1'
#
loop_
_entity.id
_entity.type
_entity.pdbx_description
1 polymer ?
#
loop_
_entity_poly.entity_id
_entity_poly.type
_entity_poly.pdbx_seq_one_letter_code
_entity_poly.pdbx_strand_id
1 'polypeptide(L)' 'MEWNMSTEKELPRYDAYGRPLHRFEIGITYTVINKGNYLVCLLPGETEQIKPVIINAVRFDD' A
#
# COMPACT_ATOMS: atom_id res chain seq x y z
N MET A 1 -16.10 27.88 -13.79
CA MET A 1 -15.56 26.51 -13.77
C MET A 1 -14.52 26.48 -12.67
N GLU A 2 -14.93 26.06 -11.48
CA GLU A 2 -13.99 25.82 -10.38
C GLU A 2 -13.43 24.42 -10.57
N TRP A 3 -12.12 24.32 -10.75
CA TRP A 3 -11.42 23.05 -10.73
C TRP A 3 -11.45 22.55 -9.28
N ASN A 4 -12.31 21.57 -9.00
CA ASN A 4 -12.19 20.77 -7.79
C ASN A 4 -10.86 20.01 -7.88
N MET A 5 -9.80 20.61 -7.36
CA MET A 5 -8.58 19.90 -6.98
C MET A 5 -9.00 18.86 -5.95
N SER A 6 -9.27 17.64 -6.40
CA SER A 6 -9.29 16.48 -5.52
C SER A 6 -7.90 16.43 -4.88
N THR A 7 -7.82 16.80 -3.61
CA THR A 7 -6.67 16.53 -2.76
C THR A 7 -6.50 15.01 -2.73
N GLU A 8 -5.72 14.47 -3.66
CA GLU A 8 -5.33 13.07 -3.65
C GLU A 8 -4.64 12.82 -2.31
N LYS A 9 -5.37 12.18 -1.39
CA LYS A 9 -4.88 11.85 -0.08
C LYS A 9 -3.70 10.91 -0.26
N GLU A 10 -2.50 11.38 0.06
CA GLU A 10 -1.30 10.56 0.00
C GLU A 10 -1.47 9.36 0.94
N LEU A 11 -1.41 8.15 0.39
CA LEU A 11 -1.55 6.92 1.15
C LEU A 11 -0.32 6.74 2.06
N PRO A 12 -0.50 6.27 3.30
CA PRO A 12 0.62 5.93 4.17
C PRO A 12 1.46 4.84 3.53
N ARG A 13 2.79 4.94 3.69
CA ARG A 13 3.77 4.03 3.09
C ARG A 13 4.46 3.22 4.18
N TYR A 14 4.78 1.97 3.88
CA TYR A 14 5.46 1.05 4.77
C TYR A 14 6.56 0.28 4.05
N ASP A 15 7.59 -0.14 4.77
CA ASP A 15 8.61 -1.07 4.26
C ASP A 15 8.10 -2.53 4.25
N ALA A 16 8.94 -3.46 3.78
CA ALA A 16 8.63 -4.89 3.73
C ALA A 16 8.31 -5.52 5.11
N TYR A 17 8.69 -4.86 6.21
CA TYR A 17 8.48 -5.30 7.58
C TYR A 17 7.31 -4.60 8.27
N GLY A 18 6.56 -3.75 7.55
CA GLY A 18 5.44 -3.00 8.09
C GLY A 18 5.82 -1.77 8.91
N ARG A 19 7.05 -1.27 8.80
CA ARG A 19 7.49 -0.02 9.47
C ARG A 19 7.14 1.18 8.59
N PRO A 20 6.70 2.32 9.16
CA PRO A 20 6.38 3.50 8.38
C PRO A 20 7.58 4.00 7.56
N LEU A 21 7.35 4.27 6.28
CA LEU A 21 8.33 4.86 5.37
C LEU A 21 7.91 6.30 5.04
N HIS A 22 8.50 7.27 5.74
CA HIS A 22 8.12 8.68 5.58
C HIS A 22 8.61 9.31 4.27
N ARG A 23 9.70 8.79 3.70
CA ARG A 23 10.32 9.30 2.47
C ARG A 23 11.05 8.21 1.72
N PHE A 24 11.11 8.34 0.40
CA PHE A 24 12.02 7.54 -0.42
C PHE A 24 13.44 8.08 -0.31
N GLU A 25 14.42 7.18 -0.30
CA GLU A 25 15.81 7.54 -0.39
C GLU A 25 16.20 7.85 -1.84
N ILE A 26 17.01 8.88 -2.04
CA ILE A 26 17.46 9.30 -3.37
C ILE A 26 18.42 8.25 -3.93
N GLY A 27 18.21 7.85 -5.19
CA GLY A 27 19.05 6.87 -5.88
C GLY A 27 18.65 5.42 -5.63
N ILE A 28 17.59 5.19 -4.84
CA ILE A 28 17.07 3.85 -4.57
C ILE A 28 15.80 3.62 -5.40
N THR A 29 15.73 2.47 -6.07
CA THR A 29 14.52 2.04 -6.78
C THR A 29 13.67 1.18 -5.87
N TYR A 30 12.43 1.58 -5.66
CA TYR A 30 11.46 0.85 -4.87
C TYR A 30 10.42 0.18 -5.77
N THR A 31 10.04 -1.05 -5.42
CA THR A 31 8.81 -1.66 -5.95
C THR A 31 7.66 -1.29 -5.04
N VAL A 32 6.66 -0.58 -5.56
CA VAL A 32 5.51 -0.10 -4.77
C VAL A 32 4.30 -0.98 -5.03
N ILE A 33 3.75 -1.55 -3.95
CA ILE A 33 2.54 -2.39 -3.96
C ILE A 33 1.41 -1.61 -3.28
N ASN A 34 0.30 -1.42 -3.99
CA ASN A 34 -0.88 -0.76 -3.45
C ASN A 34 -1.81 -1.77 -2.75
N LYS A 35 -2.12 -1.55 -1.47
CA LYS A 35 -3.01 -2.39 -0.64
C LYS A 35 -4.39 -1.74 -0.41
N GLY A 36 -4.74 -0.75 -1.21
CA GLY A 36 -5.97 0.05 -1.10
C GLY A 36 -5.84 1.19 -0.09
N ASN A 37 -5.56 0.85 1.18
CA ASN A 37 -5.49 1.84 2.27
C ASN A 37 -4.06 2.31 2.59
N TYR A 38 -3.05 1.61 2.09
CA TYR A 38 -1.64 1.92 2.29
C TYR A 38 -0.80 1.36 1.14
N LEU A 39 0.45 1.80 1.08
CA LEU A 39 1.45 1.35 0.13
C LEU A 39 2.53 0.55 0.86
N VAL A 40 2.99 -0.55 0.26
CA VAL A 40 4.20 -1.27 0.68
C VAL A 40 5.29 -0.97 -0.34
N CYS A 41 6.45 -0.53 0.14
CA CYS A 41 7.60 -0.12 -0.67
C CYS A 41 8.74 -1.09 -0.41
N LEU A 42 9.05 -1.94 -1.39
CA LEU A 42 10.07 -2.97 -1.30
C LEU A 42 11.37 -2.48 -1.93
N LEU A 43 12.48 -2.69 -1.24
CA LEU A 43 13.82 -2.55 -1.82
C LEU A 43 14.14 -3.71 -2.77
N PRO A 44 15.16 -3.56 -3.64
CA PRO A 44 15.62 -4.67 -4.47
C PRO A 44 16.03 -5.87 -3.61
N GLY A 45 15.39 -7.02 -3.85
CA GLY A 45 15.63 -8.26 -3.11
C GLY A 45 14.73 -8.48 -1.89
N GLU A 46 13.93 -7.49 -1.50
CA GLU A 46 12.92 -7.68 -0.46
C GLU A 46 11.65 -8.34 -1.03
N THR A 47 11.00 -9.14 -0.18
CA THR A 47 9.73 -9.80 -0.51
C THR A 47 8.72 -9.54 0.59
N GLU A 48 7.49 -9.21 0.20
CA GLU A 48 6.38 -9.16 1.14
C GLU A 48 5.73 -10.55 1.25
N GLN A 49 5.55 -11.05 2.47
CA GLN A 49 4.74 -12.24 2.70
C GLN A 49 3.26 -11.84 2.86
N ILE A 50 2.47 -12.08 1.81
CA ILE A 50 1.01 -11.87 1.87
C ILE A 50 0.39 -13.04 2.61
N LYS A 51 -0.11 -12.79 3.83
CA LYS A 51 -0.94 -13.77 4.55
C LYS A 51 -2.39 -13.64 4.07
N PRO A 52 -2.96 -14.66 3.42
CA PRO A 52 -4.37 -14.62 3.07
C PRO A 52 -5.20 -14.58 4.35
N VAL A 53 -6.08 -13.59 4.46
CA VAL A 53 -7.11 -13.58 5.50
C VAL A 53 -8.34 -14.23 4.89
N ILE A 54 -8.74 -15.38 5.44
CA ILE A 54 -10.02 -16.00 5.07
C ILE A 54 -11.10 -15.12 5.69
N ILE A 55 -11.73 -14.29 4.88
CA ILE A 55 -12.95 -13.59 5.27
C ILE A 55 -14.06 -14.63 5.09
N ASN A 56 -14.70 -15.05 6.18
CA ASN A 56 -15.88 -15.92 6.10
C ASN A 56 -16.88 -15.24 5.17
N ALA A 57 -17.07 -15.80 3.97
CA ALA A 57 -18.03 -15.32 3.02
C ALA A 57 -19.39 -15.29 3.73
N VAL A 58 -19.93 -14.09 3.91
CA VAL A 58 -21.30 -13.93 4.40
C VAL A 58 -22.17 -14.65 3.38
N ARG A 59 -22.86 -15.72 3.81
CA ARG A 59 -23.88 -16.35 2.98
C ARG A 59 -24.87 -15.25 2.61
N PHE A 60 -24.99 -14.97 1.32
CA PHE A 60 -26.19 -14.35 0.82
C PHE A 60 -27.22 -15.48 0.79
N ASP A 61 -28.09 -15.51 1.80
CA ASP A 61 -29.29 -16.33 1.73
C ASP A 61 -30.19 -15.68 0.65
N ASP A 62 -30.47 -16.44 -0.41
CA ASP A 62 -31.36 -16.08 -1.53
C ASP A 62 -32.83 -15.94 -1.09
#